data_AF-A0A0D2GT68-F1
#
_entry.id   AF-A0A0D2GT68-F1
#
_cell.length_a   1.000
_cell.length_b   1.000
_cell.length_c   1.000
_cell.angle_alpha   90.00
_cell.angle_beta   90.00
_cell.angle_gamma   90.00
#
_symmetry.space_group_name_H-M   'P 1'
#
loop_
_entity.id
_entity.type
_entity.pdbx_description
1 polymer ?
#
loop_
_entity_poly.entity_id
_entity_poly.type
_entity_poly.pdbx_seq_one_letter_code
_entity_poly.pdbx_strand_id
1 'polypeptide(L)' 'MPVSRIRTKVREEFEKHRYVNNVQAVDVLLQQSHAEFQEMLNYWKQYSHVMKYFRVDEDENAKLPKNFIQGFLEGRN' A
#
# COMPACT_ATOMS: atom_id res chain seq x y z
N MET A 1 -1.48 17.67 1.41
CA MET A 1 -1.92 16.77 0.32
C MET A 1 -3.38 17.06 -0.03
N PRO A 2 -3.75 17.25 -1.31
CA PRO A 2 -5.13 17.49 -1.70
C PRO A 2 -6.06 16.31 -1.36
N VAL A 3 -7.31 16.58 -0.95
CA VAL A 3 -8.30 15.54 -0.60
C VAL A 3 -8.58 14.62 -1.78
N SER A 4 -8.54 15.14 -3.02
CA SER A 4 -8.68 14.34 -4.23
C SER A 4 -7.62 13.24 -4.31
N ARG A 5 -6.36 13.55 -3.97
CA ARG A 5 -5.26 12.58 -3.98
C ARG A 5 -5.47 11.46 -2.96
N ILE A 6 -5.98 11.79 -1.78
CA ILE A 6 -6.34 10.81 -0.75
C ILE A 6 -7.39 9.85 -1.29
N ARG A 7 -8.48 10.37 -1.86
CA ARG A 7 -9.57 9.55 -2.42
C ARG A 7 -9.09 8.65 -3.55
N THR A 8 -8.23 9.17 -4.43
CA THR A 8 -7.63 8.38 -5.51
C THR A 8 -6.81 7.24 -4.94
N LYS A 9 -6.00 7.48 -3.89
CA LYS A 9 -5.23 6.39 -3.25
C LYS A 9 -6.09 5.36 -2.57
N VAL A 10 -7.14 5.76 -1.85
CA VAL A 10 -8.11 4.81 -1.31
C VAL A 10 -8.67 3.93 -2.42
N ARG A 11 -9.05 4.52 -3.57
CA ARG A 11 -9.54 3.76 -4.72
C ARG A 11 -8.49 2.81 -5.30
N GLU A 12 -7.25 3.24 -5.45
CA GLU A 12 -6.16 2.38 -5.93
C GLU A 12 -5.94 1.16 -5.03
N GLU A 13 -5.99 1.31 -3.71
CA GLU A 13 -5.87 0.19 -2.77
C GLU A 13 -7.01 -0.83 -2.93
N PHE A 14 -8.25 -0.37 -3.19
CA PHE A 14 -9.36 -1.26 -3.51
C PHE A 14 -9.18 -1.96 -4.87
N GLU A 15 -8.68 -1.24 -5.89
CA GLU A 15 -8.46 -1.81 -7.23
C GLU A 15 -7.40 -2.92 -7.24
N LYS A 16 -6.43 -2.93 -6.31
CA LYS A 16 -5.45 -4.03 -6.16
C LYS A 16 -6.11 -5.39 -5.98
N HIS A 17 -7.28 -5.44 -5.35
CA HIS A 17 -7.99 -6.67 -5.03
C HIS A 17 -9.21 -6.93 -5.94
N ARG A 18 -9.37 -6.16 -7.01
CA ARG A 18 -10.55 -6.19 -7.89
C ARG A 18 -10.87 -7.56 -8.49
N TYR A 19 -9.85 -8.33 -8.82
CA TYR A 19 -10.00 -9.61 -9.53
C TYR A 19 -9.81 -10.83 -8.62
N VAL A 20 -9.89 -10.65 -7.29
CA VAL A 20 -9.78 -11.76 -6.35
C VAL A 20 -11.09 -12.55 -6.37
N ASN A 21 -11.05 -13.72 -7.01
CA ASN A 21 -12.22 -14.60 -7.16
C ASN A 21 -12.28 -15.74 -6.14
N ASN A 22 -11.17 -16.02 -5.43
CA ASN A 22 -11.13 -17.09 -4.43
C ASN A 22 -11.84 -16.62 -3.15
N VAL A 23 -12.95 -17.28 -2.80
CA VAL A 23 -13.78 -16.95 -1.62
C VAL A 23 -12.97 -16.97 -0.31
N GLN A 24 -12.06 -17.94 -0.13
CA GLN A 24 -11.23 -18.00 1.07
C GLN A 24 -10.26 -16.81 1.14
N ALA A 25 -9.74 -16.36 0.00
CA ALA A 25 -8.90 -15.17 -0.04
C ALA A 25 -9.72 -13.89 0.24
N VAL A 26 -10.97 -13.82 -0.25
CA VAL A 26 -11.87 -12.69 0.04
C VAL A 26 -12.14 -12.56 1.54
N ASP A 27 -12.40 -13.66 2.24
CA ASP A 27 -12.63 -13.65 3.69
C ASP A 27 -11.43 -13.08 4.46
N VAL A 28 -10.22 -13.53 4.11
CA VAL A 28 -8.97 -13.00 4.69
C VAL A 28 -8.81 -11.51 4.38
N LEU A 29 -9.08 -11.07 3.15
CA LEU A 29 -8.98 -9.64 2.77
C LEU A 29 -9.98 -8.77 3.52
N LEU A 30 -11.20 -9.26 3.75
CA LEU A 30 -12.21 -8.56 4.55
C LEU A 30 -11.75 -8.41 6.00
N GLN A 31 -11.22 -9.48 6.60
CA GLN A 31 -10.68 -9.42 7.95
C GLN A 31 -9.50 -8.45 8.05
N GLN A 32 -8.59 -8.47 7.07
CA GLN A 32 -7.46 -7.53 7.00
C GLN A 32 -7.94 -6.08 6.89
N SER A 33 -8.96 -5.80 6.05
CA SER A 33 -9.55 -4.47 5.93
C SER A 33 -10.19 -3.99 7.23
N HIS A 34 -10.84 -4.88 7.98
CA HIS A 34 -11.41 -4.56 9.28
C HIS A 34 -10.33 -4.27 10.31
N ALA A 35 -9.26 -5.07 10.35
CA ALA A 35 -8.11 -4.84 11.23
C ALA A 35 -7.46 -3.48 10.94
N GLU A 36 -7.18 -3.18 9.66
CA GLU A 36 -6.65 -1.88 9.23
C GLU A 36 -7.49 -0.71 9.73
N PHE A 37 -8.82 -0.81 9.58
CA PHE A 37 -9.75 0.21 10.04
C PHE A 37 -9.70 0.41 11.56
N GLN A 38 -9.71 -0.69 12.32
CA GLN A 38 -9.61 -0.64 13.79
C GLN A 38 -8.28 -0.05 14.24
N GLU A 39 -7.16 -0.47 13.65
CA GLU A 39 -5.83 0.06 13.97
C GLU A 39 -5.72 1.56 13.69
N MET A 40 -6.37 2.04 12.63
CA MET A 40 -6.42 3.46 12.30
C MET A 40 -7.28 4.27 13.27
N LEU A 41 -8.48 3.79 13.62
CA LEU A 41 -9.37 4.47 14.57
C LEU A 41 -8.81 4.49 15.99
N ASN A 42 -8.16 3.40 16.41
CA ASN A 42 -7.58 3.28 17.73
C ASN A 42 -6.18 3.94 17.84
N TYR A 43 -5.74 4.66 16.82
CA TYR A 43 -4.42 5.31 16.74
C TYR A 43 -3.24 4.35 17.00
N TRP A 44 -3.42 3.06 16.69
CA TRP A 44 -2.32 2.09 16.73
C TRP A 44 -1.38 2.28 15.54
N LYS A 45 -1.89 2.83 14.43
CA LYS A 45 -1.06 3.30 13.32
C LYS A 45 -0.60 4.73 13.50
N GLN A 46 0.71 4.91 13.41
CA GLN A 46 1.39 6.20 13.39
C GLN A 46 1.33 6.86 12.01
N TYR A 47 1.58 8.17 11.98
CA TYR A 47 1.63 9.00 10.77
C TYR A 47 2.54 8.41 9.66
N SER A 48 3.69 7.86 10.03
CA SER A 48 4.62 7.21 9.09
C SER A 48 4.00 6.04 8.34
N HIS A 49 3.12 5.27 8.97
CA HIS A 49 2.40 4.17 8.32
C HIS A 49 1.43 4.68 7.25
N VAL A 50 0.76 5.81 7.51
CA VAL A 50 -0.13 6.44 6.53
C VAL A 50 0.67 6.99 5.36
N MET A 51 1.80 7.64 5.62
CA MET A 51 2.65 8.20 4.55
C MET A 51 3.27 7.12 3.66
N LYS A 52 3.44 5.89 4.16
CA LYS A 52 3.93 4.76 3.36
C LYS A 52 3.06 4.49 2.12
N TYR A 53 1.74 4.72 2.18
CA TYR A 53 0.83 4.54 1.04
C TYR A 53 1.14 5.47 -0.14
N PHE A 54 1.82 6.59 0.11
CA PHE A 54 2.14 7.61 -0.90
C PHE A 54 3.59 7.52 -1.39
N ARG A 55 4.43 6.67 -0.76
CA ARG A 55 5.87 6.57 -1.05
C ARG A 55 6.17 6.31 -2.53
N VAL A 56 5.38 5.46 -3.19
CA VAL A 56 5.59 5.09 -4.61
C VAL A 56 5.31 6.27 -5.55
N ASP A 57 4.47 7.22 -5.16
CA ASP A 57 4.23 8.42 -5.96
C ASP A 57 5.29 9.49 -5.77
N GLU A 58 5.88 9.54 -4.58
CA GLU A 58 6.84 10.57 -4.18
C GLU A 58 8.26 10.21 -4.59
N ASP A 59 8.57 8.91 -4.57
CA ASP A 59 9.89 8.38 -4.90
C ASP A 59 9.77 7.23 -5.90
N GLU A 60 10.14 7.47 -7.16
CA GLU A 60 10.20 6.43 -8.19
C GLU A 60 11.14 5.28 -7.79
N ASN A 61 12.10 5.57 -6.91
CA ASN A 61 13.07 4.61 -6.39
C ASN A 61 12.51 3.72 -5.29
N ALA A 62 11.28 3.98 -4.83
CA ALA A 62 10.60 3.15 -3.84
C ALA A 62 10.24 1.76 -4.36
N LYS A 63 10.20 1.56 -5.69
CA LYS A 63 10.00 0.26 -6.30
C LYS A 63 11.28 -0.56 -6.19
N LEU A 64 11.14 -1.84 -5.83
CA LEU A 64 12.27 -2.76 -5.83
C LEU A 64 12.89 -2.84 -7.24
N PRO A 65 14.22 -2.92 -7.36
CA PRO A 65 14.89 -3.08 -8.64
C PRO A 65 14.46 -4.40 -9.29
N LYS A 66 14.33 -4.41 -10.63
CA LYS A 66 13.84 -5.57 -11.38
C LYS A 66 14.76 -6.79 -11.25
N ASN A 67 16.04 -6.57 -11.04
CA ASN A 67 17.04 -7.61 -10.83
C ASN A 67 18.19 -7.09 -9.95
N PHE A 68 18.96 -8.03 -9.41
CA PHE A 68 20.05 -7.74 -8.49
C PHE A 68 21.11 -6.79 -9.09
N ILE A 69 21.50 -6.98 -10.36
CA ILE A 69 22.54 -6.17 -11.02
C ILE A 69 22.11 -4.71 -11.14
N GLN A 70 20.86 -4.45 -11.55
CA GLN A 70 20.34 -3.09 -11.59
C GLN A 70 20.33 -2.47 -10.19
N GLY A 71 19.85 -3.20 -9.18
CA GLY A 71 19.86 -2.73 -7.79
C GLY A 71 21.26 -2.44 -7.26
N PHE A 72 22.25 -3.27 -7.63
CA PHE A 72 23.63 -3.10 -7.22
C PHE A 72 24.23 -1.83 -7.82
N LEU A 73 24.04 -1.61 -9.13
CA LEU A 73 24.55 -0.42 -9.83
C LEU A 73 23.86 0.88 -9.36
N GLU A 74 22.59 0.81 -8.96
CA GLU A 74 21.85 1.94 -8.38
C GLU A 74 22.16 2.16 -6.89
N GLY A 75 22.98 1.32 -6.25
CA GLY A 75 23.34 1.43 -4.82
C GLY A 75 22.20 1.07 -3.86
N ARG A 76 21.32 0.13 -4.24
CA ARG A 76 20.09 -0.25 -3.51
C ARG A 76 20.09 -1.66 -2.92
N ASN A 77 21.25 -2.32 -2.84
CA ASN A 77 21.41 -3.64 -2.21
C ASN A 77 22.06 -3.53 -0.83
#